data_AF-A0A821ZW09-F1
#
_entry.id   AF-A0A821ZW09-F1
#
_cell.length_a   1.000
_cell.length_b   1.000
_cell.length_c   1.000
_cell.angle_alpha   90.00
_cell.angle_beta   90.00
_cell.angle_gamma   90.00
#
_symmetry.space_group_name_H-M   'P 1'
#
loop_
_entity.id
_entity.type
_entity.pdbx_description
1 polymer ?
#
loop_
_entity_poly.entity_id
_entity_poly.type
_entity_poly.pdbx_seq_one_letter_code
_entity_poly.pdbx_strand_id
1 'polypeptide(L)'
;GIQTNIHLHDLSFILRFLSILKMLTSNKFISFDKYLHSIMPTLLTCLLCIFDLAKNDPILSTIDHNSSNNYSAVWTLREQTSDFISYFEDKYSNISYFTERICSIIKRNLNNTTTTFSIVYACIRTLILINIQIHGSFVIDILQNYKQTKLIEVDFDLDYNEQKTLFNQKINELLGKYKLIFEEI
;
A
#
# COMPACT_ATOMS: atom_id res chain seq x y z
N GLY A 1 18.36 7.42 -1.90
CA GLY A 1 17.74 7.29 -0.57
C GLY A 1 16.77 6.14 -0.56
N ILE A 2 15.50 6.36 -0.91
CA ILE A 2 14.46 5.32 -0.82
C ILE A 2 14.65 4.19 -1.81
N GLN A 3 14.93 4.49 -3.08
CA GLN A 3 15.24 3.45 -4.08
C GLN A 3 16.37 2.54 -3.62
N THR A 4 17.45 3.11 -3.09
CA THR A 4 18.58 2.38 -2.51
C THR A 4 18.15 1.50 -1.34
N ASN A 5 17.33 2.01 -0.41
CA ASN A 5 16.90 1.25 0.77
C ASN A 5 15.80 0.24 0.50
N ILE A 6 15.03 0.39 -0.58
CA ILE A 6 14.15 -0.66 -1.10
C ILE A 6 15.00 -1.84 -1.58
N HIS A 7 16.10 -1.58 -2.30
CA HIS A 7 17.05 -2.63 -2.69
C HIS A 7 17.79 -3.26 -1.52
N LEU A 8 18.04 -2.51 -0.45
CA LEU A 8 18.63 -3.02 0.79
C LEU A 8 17.60 -3.66 1.74
N HIS A 9 16.31 -3.62 1.38
CA HIS A 9 15.19 -4.07 2.22
C HIS A 9 15.17 -3.44 3.63
N ASP A 10 15.69 -2.22 3.80
CA ASP A 10 15.67 -1.50 5.07
C ASP A 10 14.32 -0.81 5.28
N LEU A 11 13.34 -1.60 5.73
CA LEU A 11 11.99 -1.14 6.05
C LEU A 11 11.99 -0.06 7.15
N SER A 12 12.93 -0.14 8.10
CA SER A 12 13.04 0.83 9.19
C SER A 12 13.42 2.22 8.66
N PHE A 13 14.35 2.29 7.71
CA PHE A 13 14.69 3.54 7.04
C PHE A 13 13.50 4.11 6.27
N ILE A 14 12.77 3.27 5.53
CA ILE A 14 11.63 3.72 4.71
C ILE A 14 10.49 4.25 5.61
N LEU A 15 10.18 3.58 6.72
CA LEU A 15 9.17 4.05 7.68
C LEU A 15 9.57 5.37 8.36
N ARG A 16 10.86 5.53 8.70
CA ARG A 16 11.39 6.80 9.21
C ARG A 16 11.28 7.91 8.17
N PHE A 17 11.58 7.61 6.91
CA PHE A 17 11.42 8.56 5.82
C PHE A 17 9.96 9.02 5.69
N LEU A 18 8.99 8.10 5.69
CA LEU A 18 7.57 8.46 5.65
C LEU A 18 7.16 9.31 6.84
N SER A 19 7.67 9.00 8.04
CA SER A 19 7.41 9.82 9.24
C SER A 19 7.95 11.25 9.10
N ILE A 20 9.15 11.41 8.55
CA ILE A 20 9.73 12.73 8.25
C ILE A 20 8.90 13.45 7.19
N LEU A 21 8.49 12.75 6.13
CA LEU A 21 7.62 13.31 5.10
C LEU A 21 6.31 13.82 5.71
N LYS A 22 5.72 13.10 6.68
CA LYS A 22 4.55 13.55 7.46
C LYS A 22 4.77 14.90 8.13
N MET A 23 5.90 15.01 8.83
CA MET A 23 6.24 16.22 9.58
C MET A 23 6.42 17.39 8.62
N LEU A 24 7.11 17.17 7.49
CA LEU A 24 7.32 18.21 6.50
C LEU A 24 5.99 18.62 5.83
N THR A 25 5.12 17.67 5.49
CA THR A 25 3.82 17.98 4.84
C THR A 25 2.83 18.68 5.78
N SER A 26 2.94 18.46 7.10
CA SER A 26 2.18 19.22 8.10
C SER A 26 2.66 20.67 8.27
N ASN A 27 3.85 21.01 7.78
CA ASN A 27 4.38 22.36 7.87
C ASN A 27 3.75 23.26 6.81
N LYS A 28 2.93 24.22 7.26
CA LYS A 28 2.23 25.19 6.39
C LYS A 28 3.17 26.15 5.65
N PHE A 29 4.42 26.30 6.10
CA PHE A 29 5.40 27.19 5.49
C PHE A 29 6.18 26.55 4.34
N ILE A 30 6.00 25.24 4.11
CA ILE A 30 6.65 24.51 3.02
C ILE A 30 5.61 24.17 1.95
N SER A 31 5.81 24.71 0.74
CA SER A 31 5.06 24.28 -0.45
C SER A 31 5.73 23.05 -1.08
N PHE A 32 4.94 22.00 -1.34
CA PHE A 32 5.43 20.76 -1.95
C PHE A 32 5.21 20.70 -3.46
N ASP A 33 4.63 21.74 -4.05
CA ASP A 33 4.07 21.72 -5.40
C ASP A 33 5.16 21.37 -6.42
N LYS A 34 6.36 21.93 -6.24
CA LYS A 34 7.54 21.68 -7.08
C LYS A 34 8.15 20.28 -6.90
N TYR A 35 7.84 19.61 -5.81
CA TYR A 35 8.42 18.31 -5.42
C TYR A 35 7.47 17.14 -5.67
N LEU A 36 6.21 17.39 -6.04
CA LEU A 36 5.20 16.35 -6.28
C LEU A 36 5.63 15.29 -7.28
N HIS A 37 6.24 15.73 -8.39
CA HIS A 37 6.74 14.83 -9.42
C HIS A 37 7.91 13.94 -8.96
N SER A 38 8.57 14.26 -7.84
CA SER A 38 9.60 13.43 -7.22
C SER A 38 9.05 12.58 -6.07
N ILE A 39 8.12 13.13 -5.30
CA ILE A 39 7.52 12.46 -4.13
C ILE A 39 6.53 11.38 -4.57
N MET A 40 5.67 11.67 -5.54
CA MET A 40 4.60 10.74 -5.91
C MET A 40 5.13 9.41 -6.49
N PRO A 41 6.12 9.40 -7.41
CA PRO A 41 6.72 8.13 -7.85
C PRO A 41 7.37 7.35 -6.69
N THR A 42 7.93 8.05 -5.73
CA THR A 42 8.53 7.44 -4.53
C THR A 42 7.46 6.75 -3.68
N LEU A 43 6.34 7.43 -3.41
CA LEU A 43 5.20 6.84 -2.69
C LEU A 43 4.62 5.65 -3.45
N LEU A 44 4.42 5.77 -4.76
CA LEU A 44 3.95 4.65 -5.59
C LEU A 44 4.93 3.47 -5.57
N THR A 45 6.24 3.73 -5.49
CA THR A 45 7.24 2.67 -5.36
C THR A 45 7.10 1.98 -4.00
N CYS A 46 6.99 2.73 -2.89
CA CYS A 46 6.75 2.13 -1.58
C CYS A 46 5.44 1.32 -1.52
N LEU A 47 4.40 1.79 -2.23
CA LEU A 47 3.10 1.13 -2.29
C LEU A 47 3.14 -0.20 -3.04
N LEU A 48 3.94 -0.29 -4.12
CA LEU A 48 3.88 -1.38 -5.10
C LEU A 48 5.13 -2.26 -5.17
N CYS A 49 6.22 -1.89 -4.51
CA CYS A 49 7.43 -2.70 -4.54
C CYS A 49 7.21 -4.05 -3.86
N ILE A 50 7.87 -5.07 -4.42
CA ILE A 50 7.95 -6.42 -3.88
C ILE A 50 9.21 -6.49 -3.03
N PHE A 51 9.08 -6.94 -1.79
CA PHE A 51 10.21 -7.18 -0.91
C PHE A 51 10.58 -8.67 -1.04
N ASP A 52 11.37 -9.00 -2.06
CA ASP A 52 11.79 -10.39 -2.37
C ASP A 52 12.82 -10.92 -1.35
N LEU A 53 12.60 -12.15 -0.87
CA LEU A 53 13.46 -12.89 0.07
C LEU A 53 14.71 -13.49 -0.58
N ALA A 54 14.77 -13.62 -1.91
CA ALA A 54 15.81 -14.42 -2.56
C ALA A 54 17.24 -13.84 -2.45
N LYS A 55 17.43 -12.66 -1.86
CA LYS A 55 18.72 -11.95 -1.81
C LYS A 55 19.25 -11.58 -0.43
N ASN A 56 18.52 -11.81 0.65
CA ASN A 56 18.99 -11.45 1.99
C ASN A 56 19.20 -12.67 2.87
N ASP A 57 20.46 -12.86 3.26
CA ASP A 57 20.94 -13.75 4.32
C ASP A 57 20.10 -13.61 5.61
N PRO A 58 20.01 -14.67 6.44
CA PRO A 58 19.02 -14.83 7.53
C PRO A 58 19.30 -13.97 8.78
N ILE A 59 19.81 -12.76 8.63
CA ILE A 59 20.29 -11.92 9.74
C ILE A 59 19.15 -11.12 10.40
N LEU A 60 17.95 -11.04 9.79
CA LEU A 60 16.79 -10.39 10.42
C LEU A 60 15.83 -11.35 11.17
N SER A 61 16.32 -12.51 11.60
CA SER A 61 15.56 -13.46 12.46
C SER A 61 15.48 -13.04 13.94
N THR A 62 15.80 -11.79 14.27
CA THR A 62 15.83 -11.28 15.67
C THR A 62 15.00 -10.01 15.86
N ILE A 63 13.83 -9.93 15.23
CA ILE A 63 12.75 -9.08 15.75
C ILE A 63 11.84 -10.01 16.54
N ASP A 64 11.89 -9.86 17.87
CA ASP A 64 11.20 -10.68 18.87
C ASP A 64 9.76 -11.07 18.46
N HIS A 65 9.52 -12.37 18.32
CA HIS A 65 8.20 -13.01 18.20
C HIS A 65 7.41 -13.01 19.53
N ASN A 66 7.41 -11.89 20.26
CA ASN A 66 6.71 -11.77 21.54
C ASN A 66 5.71 -10.60 21.55
N SER A 67 4.73 -10.62 20.64
CA SER A 67 3.41 -10.07 20.92
C SER A 67 2.37 -10.66 19.97
N SER A 68 1.21 -11.06 20.49
CA SER A 68 0.08 -11.61 19.75
C SER A 68 -0.64 -10.58 18.85
N ASN A 69 0.00 -9.45 18.52
CA ASN A 69 -0.49 -8.39 17.62
C ASN A 69 0.67 -7.80 16.78
N ASN A 70 1.53 -8.66 16.22
CA ASN A 70 2.57 -8.24 15.28
C ASN A 70 1.95 -7.90 13.92
N TYR A 71 1.47 -6.67 13.74
CA TYR A 71 1.16 -6.15 12.41
C TYR A 71 2.45 -6.14 11.58
N SER A 72 2.42 -6.82 10.42
CA SER A 72 3.53 -6.84 9.47
C SER A 72 4.07 -5.43 9.18
N ALA A 73 5.39 -5.29 9.15
CA ALA A 73 6.06 -4.03 8.86
C ALA A 73 5.81 -3.58 7.42
N VAL A 74 5.72 -4.54 6.48
CA VAL A 74 5.38 -4.30 5.08
C VAL A 74 3.94 -3.78 4.96
N TRP A 75 3.00 -4.38 5.69
CA TRP A 75 1.61 -3.93 5.70
C TRP A 75 1.47 -2.52 6.28
N THR A 76 2.16 -2.24 7.38
CA THR A 76 2.20 -0.91 8.01
C THR A 76 2.77 0.14 7.05
N LEU A 77 3.86 -0.19 6.36
CA LEU A 77 4.46 0.68 5.34
C LEU A 77 3.44 1.02 4.25
N ARG A 78 2.72 0.02 3.75
CA ARG A 78 1.73 0.21 2.69
C ARG A 78 0.54 1.03 3.16
N GLU A 79 0.02 0.80 4.36
CA GLU A 79 -1.06 1.61 4.95
C GLU A 79 -0.66 3.08 5.09
N GLN A 80 0.52 3.36 5.66
CA GLN A 80 1.04 4.72 5.78
C GLN A 80 1.21 5.37 4.39
N THR A 81 1.73 4.60 3.42
CA THR A 81 1.93 5.09 2.06
C THR A 81 0.60 5.43 1.39
N SER A 82 -0.44 4.61 1.54
CA SER A 82 -1.79 4.89 1.06
C SER A 82 -2.36 6.17 1.68
N ASP A 83 -2.15 6.40 2.98
CA ASP A 83 -2.58 7.64 3.65
C ASP A 83 -1.88 8.87 3.06
N PHE A 84 -0.58 8.77 2.75
CA PHE A 84 0.13 9.85 2.09
C PHE A 84 -0.38 10.12 0.69
N ILE A 85 -0.63 9.08 -0.11
CA ILE A 85 -1.13 9.25 -1.47
C ILE A 85 -2.48 9.96 -1.44
N SER A 86 -3.40 9.53 -0.56
CA SER A 86 -4.70 10.19 -0.37
C SER A 86 -4.54 11.63 0.10
N TYR A 87 -3.67 11.90 1.08
CA TYR A 87 -3.38 13.27 1.53
C TYR A 87 -2.88 14.17 0.39
N PHE A 88 -1.95 13.68 -0.44
CA PHE A 88 -1.44 14.44 -1.57
C PHE A 88 -2.50 14.63 -2.66
N GLU A 89 -3.36 13.64 -2.88
CA GLU A 89 -4.48 13.74 -3.82
C GLU A 89 -5.47 14.83 -3.37
N ASP A 90 -5.94 14.80 -2.12
CA ASP A 90 -6.84 15.82 -1.57
C ASP A 90 -6.25 17.23 -1.68
N LYS A 91 -4.97 17.38 -1.28
CA LYS A 91 -4.27 18.68 -1.25
C LYS A 91 -3.97 19.22 -2.64
N TYR A 92 -3.79 18.35 -3.62
CA TYR A 92 -3.35 18.70 -4.98
C TYR A 92 -4.35 18.30 -6.07
N SER A 93 -5.61 18.11 -5.70
CA SER A 93 -6.73 17.78 -6.59
C SER A 93 -6.91 18.75 -7.76
N ASN A 94 -6.47 20.01 -7.60
CA ASN A 94 -6.49 21.03 -8.65
C ASN A 94 -5.43 20.81 -9.75
N ILE A 95 -4.45 19.92 -9.55
CA ILE A 95 -3.45 19.59 -10.56
C ILE A 95 -4.08 18.60 -11.54
N SER A 96 -4.29 19.06 -12.77
CA SER A 96 -4.87 18.24 -13.82
C SER A 96 -4.07 16.94 -14.03
N TYR A 97 -4.78 15.84 -14.24
CA TYR A 97 -4.23 14.50 -14.53
C TYR A 97 -3.44 13.81 -13.40
N PHE A 98 -3.25 14.44 -12.24
CA PHE A 98 -2.49 13.84 -11.14
C PHE A 98 -3.22 12.61 -10.56
N THR A 99 -4.49 12.78 -10.18
CA THR A 99 -5.35 11.71 -9.66
C THR A 99 -5.53 10.59 -10.68
N GLU A 100 -5.80 10.93 -11.94
CA GLU A 100 -5.99 9.94 -13.02
C GLU A 100 -4.75 9.09 -13.23
N ARG A 101 -3.56 9.70 -13.22
CA ARG A 101 -2.28 8.98 -13.37
C ARG A 101 -2.04 8.01 -12.22
N ILE A 102 -2.30 8.43 -10.98
CA ILE A 102 -2.17 7.57 -9.79
C ILE A 102 -3.13 6.39 -9.89
N CYS A 103 -4.41 6.65 -10.14
CA CYS A 103 -5.45 5.62 -10.24
C CYS A 103 -5.18 4.65 -11.39
N SER A 104 -4.68 5.12 -12.54
CA SER A 104 -4.32 4.27 -13.68
C SER A 104 -3.20 3.28 -13.33
N ILE A 105 -2.15 3.74 -12.64
CA ILE A 105 -1.06 2.89 -12.17
C ILE A 105 -1.58 1.85 -11.17
N ILE A 106 -2.42 2.25 -10.22
CA ILE A 106 -2.98 1.34 -9.20
C ILE A 106 -3.88 0.28 -9.84
N LYS A 107 -4.83 0.68 -10.70
CA LYS A 107 -5.73 -0.24 -11.41
C LYS A 107 -4.97 -1.24 -12.27
N ARG A 108 -3.90 -0.80 -12.95
CA ARG A 108 -3.04 -1.69 -13.74
C ARG A 108 -2.38 -2.77 -12.87
N ASN A 109 -1.97 -2.44 -11.65
CA ASN A 109 -1.38 -3.41 -10.72
C ASN A 109 -2.42 -4.38 -10.13
N LEU A 110 -3.66 -3.93 -9.90
CA LEU A 110 -4.74 -4.82 -9.44
C LEU A 110 -5.11 -5.88 -10.48
N ASN A 111 -4.96 -5.58 -11.77
CA ASN A 111 -5.17 -6.55 -12.84
C ASN A 111 -3.96 -7.49 -13.05
N ASN A 112 -2.84 -7.28 -12.34
CA ASN A 112 -1.66 -8.11 -12.47
C ASN A 112 -1.73 -9.32 -11.52
N THR A 113 -1.63 -10.53 -12.08
CA THR A 113 -1.71 -11.82 -11.36
C THR A 113 -0.44 -12.15 -10.58
N THR A 114 0.66 -11.39 -10.78
CA THR A 114 1.96 -11.56 -10.12
C THR A 114 2.15 -10.55 -8.98
N THR A 115 1.19 -10.45 -8.07
CA THR A 115 1.23 -9.48 -6.95
C THR A 115 1.04 -10.17 -5.61
N THR A 116 1.54 -9.58 -4.52
CA THR A 116 1.35 -10.07 -3.14
C THR A 116 0.01 -9.58 -2.57
N PHE A 117 -0.48 -10.26 -1.53
CA PHE A 117 -1.70 -9.84 -0.82
C PHE A 117 -1.61 -8.41 -0.29
N SER A 118 -0.45 -8.01 0.24
CA SER A 118 -0.28 -6.65 0.77
C SER A 118 -0.33 -5.59 -0.33
N ILE A 119 0.22 -5.86 -1.53
CA ILE A 119 0.12 -4.95 -2.68
C ILE A 119 -1.34 -4.77 -3.09
N VAL A 120 -2.09 -5.87 -3.21
CA VAL A 120 -3.51 -5.80 -3.58
C VAL A 120 -4.32 -5.04 -2.54
N TYR A 121 -4.11 -5.33 -1.26
CA TYR A 121 -4.74 -4.59 -0.16
C TYR A 121 -4.44 -3.09 -0.25
N ALA A 122 -3.17 -2.72 -0.43
CA ALA A 122 -2.74 -1.34 -0.51
C ALA A 122 -3.35 -0.60 -1.70
N CYS A 123 -3.42 -1.25 -2.85
CA CYS A 123 -4.08 -0.71 -4.04
C CYS A 123 -5.58 -0.46 -3.80
N ILE A 124 -6.29 -1.45 -3.26
CA ILE A 124 -7.73 -1.33 -2.92
C ILE A 124 -7.95 -0.19 -1.92
N ARG A 125 -7.18 -0.19 -0.83
CA ARG A 125 -7.24 0.85 0.21
C ARG A 125 -7.02 2.24 -0.37
N THR A 126 -6.03 2.39 -1.24
CA THR A 126 -5.71 3.68 -1.86
C THR A 126 -6.85 4.16 -2.77
N LEU A 127 -7.45 3.29 -3.58
CA LEU A 127 -8.59 3.67 -4.43
C LEU A 127 -9.82 4.09 -3.61
N ILE A 128 -10.12 3.37 -2.53
CA ILE A 128 -11.22 3.71 -1.62
C ILE A 128 -10.98 5.08 -0.97
N LEU A 129 -9.74 5.34 -0.53
CA LEU A 129 -9.39 6.61 0.09
C LEU A 129 -9.45 7.80 -0.86
N ILE A 130 -9.02 7.63 -2.12
CA ILE A 130 -9.08 8.69 -3.13
C ILE A 130 -10.54 9.04 -3.44
N ASN A 131 -11.33 8.06 -3.87
CA ASN A 131 -12.74 8.31 -4.16
C ASN A 131 -13.55 7.01 -4.18
N ILE A 132 -14.18 6.72 -3.05
CA ILE A 132 -15.06 5.56 -2.91
C ILE A 132 -16.24 5.56 -3.88
N GLN A 133 -16.81 6.72 -4.21
CA GLN A 133 -17.99 6.80 -5.09
C GLN A 133 -17.63 6.40 -6.52
N ILE A 134 -16.42 6.76 -6.98
CA ILE A 134 -15.94 6.45 -8.32
C ILE A 134 -15.35 5.03 -8.40
N HIS A 135 -14.70 4.56 -7.34
CA HIS A 135 -13.92 3.32 -7.37
C HIS A 135 -14.55 2.14 -6.63
N GLY A 136 -15.64 2.34 -5.88
CA GLY A 136 -16.28 1.30 -5.07
C GLY A 136 -16.73 0.09 -5.87
N SER A 137 -17.40 0.29 -7.02
CA SER A 137 -17.84 -0.82 -7.89
C SER A 137 -16.66 -1.62 -8.44
N PHE A 138 -15.65 -0.93 -8.97
CA PHE A 138 -14.42 -1.55 -9.46
C PHE A 138 -13.71 -2.37 -8.37
N VAL A 139 -13.66 -1.87 -7.13
CA VAL A 139 -13.06 -2.62 -6.02
C VAL A 139 -13.84 -3.90 -5.71
N ILE A 140 -15.17 -3.85 -5.72
CA ILE A 140 -16.02 -5.03 -5.51
C ILE A 140 -15.79 -6.05 -6.62
N ASP A 141 -15.76 -5.62 -7.89
CA ASP A 141 -15.51 -6.49 -9.04
C ASP A 141 -14.14 -7.19 -8.93
N ILE A 142 -13.10 -6.44 -8.53
CA ILE A 142 -11.77 -7.00 -8.29
C ILE A 142 -11.82 -8.05 -7.19
N LEU A 143 -12.45 -7.76 -6.04
CA LEU A 143 -12.53 -8.69 -4.92
C LEU A 143 -13.33 -9.97 -5.25
N GLN A 144 -14.37 -9.87 -6.06
CA GLN A 144 -15.13 -11.04 -6.54
C GLN A 144 -14.25 -11.93 -7.43
N ASN A 145 -13.52 -11.34 -8.36
CA ASN A 145 -12.58 -12.06 -9.24
C ASN A 145 -11.35 -12.58 -8.46
N TYR A 146 -11.01 -11.93 -7.34
CA TYR A 146 -9.84 -12.28 -6.53
C TYR A 146 -9.94 -13.65 -5.88
N LYS A 147 -11.16 -14.12 -5.59
CA LYS A 147 -11.39 -15.49 -5.06
C LYS A 147 -10.84 -16.58 -5.99
N GLN A 148 -10.65 -16.27 -7.28
CA GLN A 148 -10.23 -17.22 -8.31
C GLN A 148 -8.77 -17.04 -8.74
N THR A 149 -8.10 -15.94 -8.34
CA THR A 149 -6.73 -15.66 -8.77
C THR A 149 -5.72 -16.25 -7.78
N LYS A 150 -4.79 -17.05 -8.31
CA LYS A 150 -3.67 -17.59 -7.54
C LYS A 150 -2.57 -16.53 -7.50
N LEU A 151 -2.37 -15.91 -6.34
CA LEU A 151 -1.24 -15.01 -6.12
C LEU A 151 0.03 -15.82 -5.95
N ILE A 152 1.12 -15.30 -6.51
CA ILE A 152 2.34 -16.07 -6.74
C ILE A 152 3.43 -15.70 -5.73
N GLU A 153 3.36 -14.51 -5.13
CA GLU A 153 4.44 -13.95 -4.32
C GLU A 153 4.04 -13.76 -2.85
N VAL A 154 5.02 -13.97 -1.96
CA VAL A 154 4.89 -13.94 -0.49
C VAL A 154 5.70 -12.74 0.01
N ASP A 155 5.07 -11.84 0.79
CA ASP A 155 5.79 -10.77 1.50
C ASP A 155 6.79 -11.31 2.55
N PHE A 156 7.78 -10.48 2.88
CA PHE A 156 8.97 -10.86 3.67
C PHE A 156 8.70 -11.42 5.07
N ASP A 157 7.61 -11.03 5.72
CA ASP A 157 7.41 -11.20 7.16
C ASP A 157 6.27 -12.15 7.55
N LEU A 158 5.59 -12.77 6.58
CA LEU A 158 4.45 -13.65 6.82
C LEU A 158 4.44 -14.80 5.81
N ASP A 159 3.94 -15.98 6.19
CA ASP A 159 3.69 -17.05 5.21
C ASP A 159 2.45 -16.78 4.34
N TYR A 160 2.22 -17.60 3.30
CA TYR A 160 1.07 -17.43 2.41
C TYR A 160 -0.29 -17.47 3.11
N ASN A 161 -0.47 -18.37 4.09
CA ASN A 161 -1.74 -18.53 4.81
C ASN A 161 -1.96 -17.38 5.79
N GLU A 162 -0.90 -16.93 6.46
CA GLU A 162 -0.91 -15.77 7.34
C GLU A 162 -1.26 -14.50 6.55
N GLN A 163 -0.63 -14.29 5.39
CA GLN A 163 -0.95 -13.17 4.50
C GLN A 163 -2.39 -13.21 4.02
N LYS A 164 -2.88 -14.38 3.61
CA LYS A 164 -4.27 -14.55 3.18
C LYS A 164 -5.25 -14.24 4.31
N THR A 165 -4.95 -14.70 5.53
CA THR A 165 -5.79 -14.47 6.71
C THR A 165 -5.82 -12.98 7.06
N LEU A 166 -4.65 -12.35 7.12
CA LEU A 166 -4.51 -10.92 7.39
C LEU A 166 -5.19 -10.07 6.31
N PHE A 167 -5.06 -10.46 5.04
CA PHE A 167 -5.74 -9.81 3.92
C PHE A 167 -7.25 -9.82 4.09
N ASN A 168 -7.84 -10.98 4.34
CA ASN A 168 -9.29 -11.11 4.52
C ASN A 168 -9.76 -10.26 5.71
N GLN A 169 -9.04 -10.30 6.83
CA GLN A 169 -9.35 -9.49 8.00
C GLN A 169 -9.32 -7.98 7.65
N LYS A 170 -8.22 -7.51 7.07
CA LYS A 170 -8.02 -6.09 6.74
C LYS A 170 -8.99 -5.59 5.66
N ILE A 171 -9.34 -6.42 4.68
CA ILE A 171 -10.37 -6.09 3.68
C ILE A 171 -11.75 -5.99 4.34
N ASN A 172 -12.13 -6.93 5.19
CA ASN A 172 -13.41 -6.89 5.89
C ASN A 172 -13.52 -5.66 6.81
N GLU A 173 -12.46 -5.35 7.55
CA GLU A 173 -12.36 -4.11 8.36
C GLU A 173 -12.51 -2.86 7.48
N LEU A 174 -11.85 -2.82 6.33
CA LEU A 174 -11.90 -1.71 5.39
C LEU A 174 -13.31 -1.54 4.79
N LEU A 175 -13.89 -2.60 4.23
CA LEU A 175 -15.23 -2.57 3.64
C LEU A 175 -16.29 -2.20 4.69
N GLY A 176 -16.18 -2.75 5.90
CA GLY A 176 -17.05 -2.41 7.02
C GLY A 176 -16.97 -0.93 7.41
N LYS A 177 -15.75 -0.37 7.51
CA LYS A 177 -15.52 1.06 7.80
C LYS A 177 -16.19 1.96 6.76
N TYR A 178 -16.18 1.55 5.50
CA TYR A 178 -16.70 2.35 4.38
C TYR A 178 -18.11 1.94 3.91
N LYS A 179 -18.77 1.02 4.63
CA LYS A 179 -20.12 0.50 4.32
C LYS A 179 -20.26 -0.02 2.88
N LEU A 180 -19.19 -0.58 2.32
CA LEU A 180 -19.25 -1.27 1.05
C LEU A 180 -19.81 -2.66 1.30
N ILE A 181 -20.98 -2.96 0.75
CA ILE A 181 -21.61 -4.27 0.89
C ILE A 181 -20.89 -5.23 -0.06
N PHE A 182 -20.14 -6.16 0.50
CA PHE A 182 -19.65 -7.34 -0.20
C PHE A 182 -20.54 -8.50 0.21
N GLU A 183 -21.50 -8.86 -0.64
CA GLU A 183 -22.32 -10.05 -0.40
C GLU A 183 -21.47 -11.29 -0.70
N GLU A 184 -21.18 -12.09 0.32
CA GLU A 184 -20.76 -13.46 0.12
C GLU A 184 -21.94 -14.23 -0.50
N ILE A 185 -21.92 -14.38 -1.82
CA ILE A 185 -22.70 -15.43 -2.52
C ILE A 185 -21.90 -16.73 -2.47
#